data_AF-A0A655FYS7-F1
#
_entry.id   AF-A0A655FYS7-F1
#
_cell.length_a   1.000
_cell.length_b   1.000
_cell.length_c   1.000
_cell.angle_alpha   90.00
_cell.angle_beta   90.00
_cell.angle_gamma   90.00
#
_symmetry.space_group_name_H-M   'P 1'
#
loop_
_entity.id
_entity.type
_entity.pdbx_description
1 polymer ?
#
loop_
_entity_poly.entity_id
_entity_poly.type
_entity_poly.pdbx_seq_one_letter_code
_entity_poly.pdbx_strand_id
1 'polypeptide(L)'
;MSATTPFTRDDLTQLRTDAASVFARRVPLAAAVWTQRGWRFPDRLDRVYVNSRARRDLNWRPRFDLNAVAARLARGQSVHTPLSQLVGSKAYAHSSYHRGVFAPARP
;
A
#
# COMPACT_ATOMS: atom_id res chain seq x y z
N MET A 1 6.49 -4.65 -1.10
CA MET A 1 6.78 -3.25 -1.50
C MET A 1 8.02 -2.79 -0.76
N SER A 2 8.97 -2.13 -1.43
CA SER A 2 10.24 -1.67 -0.84
C SER A 2 10.25 -0.18 -0.43
N ALA A 3 9.11 0.52 -0.53
CA ALA A 3 9.00 1.93 -0.16
C ALA A 3 9.44 2.20 1.29
N THR A 4 9.93 3.42 1.56
CA THR A 4 10.24 3.84 2.93
C THR A 4 8.97 3.82 3.75
N THR A 5 8.97 3.05 4.83
CA THR A 5 7.82 2.97 5.73
C THR A 5 7.57 4.33 6.39
N PRO A 6 6.31 4.80 6.47
CA PRO A 6 5.96 6.00 7.24
C PRO A 6 5.85 5.72 8.75
N PHE A 7 5.94 4.45 9.14
CA PHE A 7 5.77 4.00 10.51
C PHE A 7 7.07 4.06 11.31
N THR A 8 6.89 4.31 12.60
CA THR A 8 7.94 4.31 13.61
C THR A 8 7.78 3.08 14.51
N ARG A 9 8.73 2.88 15.43
CA ARG A 9 8.65 1.77 16.41
C ARG A 9 7.45 1.92 17.35
N ASP A 10 7.09 3.15 17.69
CA ASP A 10 5.97 3.45 18.60
C ASP A 10 4.61 3.07 18.01
N ASP A 11 4.53 2.96 16.69
CA ASP A 11 3.30 2.56 16.01
C ASP A 11 3.09 1.04 16.00
N LEU A 12 4.13 0.23 16.25
CA LEU A 12 4.12 -1.22 15.98
C LEU A 12 3.04 -1.98 16.76
N THR A 13 2.84 -1.63 18.03
CA THR A 13 1.79 -2.26 18.85
C THR A 13 0.41 -1.97 18.29
N GLN A 14 0.13 -0.71 17.96
CA GLN A 14 -1.17 -0.33 17.41
C GLN A 14 -1.37 -0.89 16.00
N LEU A 15 -0.32 -0.99 15.18
CA LEU A 15 -0.40 -1.63 13.87
C LEU A 15 -0.91 -3.08 13.94
N ARG A 16 -0.69 -3.80 15.05
CA ARG A 16 -1.18 -5.18 15.21
C ARG A 16 -2.67 -5.28 15.55
N THR A 17 -3.32 -4.20 15.99
CA THR A 17 -4.70 -4.22 16.51
C THR A 17 -5.63 -3.23 15.83
N ASP A 18 -5.09 -2.10 15.36
CA ASP A 18 -5.79 -0.97 14.75
C ASP A 18 -4.83 -0.26 13.78
N ALA A 19 -4.51 -0.95 12.68
CA ALA A 19 -3.63 -0.38 11.66
C ALA A 19 -4.30 0.82 10.96
N ALA A 20 -5.62 0.79 10.76
CA ALA A 20 -6.35 1.85 10.06
C ALA A 20 -6.13 3.23 10.70
N SER A 21 -6.21 3.35 12.03
CA SER A 21 -5.94 4.62 12.71
C SER A 21 -4.47 5.06 12.59
N VAL A 22 -3.52 4.12 12.59
CA VAL A 22 -2.10 4.45 12.39
C VAL A 22 -1.88 4.99 10.97
N PHE A 23 -2.47 4.36 9.95
CA PHE A 23 -2.42 4.86 8.57
C PHE A 23 -3.04 6.26 8.49
N ALA A 24 -4.19 6.50 9.11
CA ALA A 24 -4.84 7.80 9.11
C ALA A 24 -3.93 8.91 9.69
N ARG A 25 -3.20 8.62 10.78
CA ARG A 25 -2.25 9.56 11.37
C ARG A 25 -0.98 9.75 10.56
N ARG A 26 -0.38 8.68 10.03
CA ARG A 26 0.94 8.70 9.40
C ARG A 26 0.90 9.09 7.92
N VAL A 27 -0.21 8.84 7.23
CA VAL A 27 -0.40 9.14 5.79
C VAL A 27 -1.79 9.73 5.52
N PRO A 28 -2.11 10.92 6.08
CA PRO A 28 -3.46 11.49 6.03
C PRO A 28 -3.97 11.74 4.61
N LEU A 29 -3.09 12.10 3.66
CA LEU A 29 -3.46 12.25 2.26
C LEU A 29 -3.92 10.93 1.65
N ALA A 30 -3.18 9.85 1.90
CA ALA A 30 -3.57 8.52 1.43
C ALA A 30 -4.88 8.07 2.05
N ALA A 31 -5.09 8.34 3.35
CA ALA A 31 -6.35 8.04 4.03
C ALA A 31 -7.55 8.74 3.38
N ALA A 32 -7.45 10.05 3.15
CA ALA A 32 -8.52 10.81 2.50
C ALA A 32 -8.83 10.29 1.08
N VAL A 33 -7.78 10.03 0.30
CA VAL A 33 -7.90 9.50 -1.08
C VAL A 33 -8.54 8.11 -1.11
N TRP A 34 -8.18 7.25 -0.15
CA TRP A 34 -8.77 5.91 -0.02
C TRP A 34 -10.26 6.01 0.31
N THR A 35 -10.62 6.81 1.33
CA THR A 35 -12.01 7.03 1.72
C THR A 35 -12.86 7.57 0.57
N GLN A 36 -12.38 8.59 -0.17
CA GLN A 36 -13.09 9.13 -1.34
C GLN A 36 -13.35 8.09 -2.43
N ARG A 37 -12.53 7.04 -2.50
CA ARG A 37 -12.65 5.94 -3.47
C ARG A 37 -13.42 4.74 -2.92
N GLY A 38 -13.94 4.81 -1.69
CA GLY A 38 -14.57 3.67 -1.02
C GLY A 38 -13.58 2.54 -0.65
N TRP A 39 -12.27 2.84 -0.68
CA TRP A 39 -11.23 1.90 -0.29
C TRP A 39 -10.96 1.98 1.21
N ARG A 40 -10.44 0.89 1.77
CA ARG A 40 -10.14 0.78 3.20
C ARG A 40 -8.69 0.32 3.40
N PHE A 41 -8.06 0.83 4.46
CA PHE A 41 -6.81 0.25 4.96
C PHE A 41 -7.10 -1.07 5.68
N PRO A 42 -6.10 -1.96 5.79
CA PRO A 42 -6.26 -3.17 6.60
C PRO A 42 -6.46 -2.80 8.07
N ASP A 43 -7.23 -3.62 8.79
CA ASP A 43 -7.45 -3.44 10.23
C ASP A 43 -6.21 -3.80 11.06
N ARG A 44 -5.34 -4.68 10.51
CA ARG A 44 -4.13 -5.18 11.17
C ARG A 44 -2.97 -5.29 10.18
N LEU A 45 -1.76 -5.01 10.63
CA LEU A 45 -0.52 -5.11 9.86
C LEU A 45 0.55 -5.87 10.66
N ASP A 46 0.90 -7.07 10.18
CA ASP A 46 1.84 -7.94 10.90
C ASP A 46 3.31 -7.60 10.71
N ARG A 47 3.66 -6.97 9.58
CA ARG A 47 5.06 -6.76 9.19
C ARG A 47 5.29 -5.35 8.67
N VAL A 48 6.37 -4.74 9.16
CA VAL A 48 6.91 -3.46 8.66
C VAL A 48 8.36 -3.69 8.26
N TYR A 49 8.69 -3.37 7.01
CA TYR A 49 10.06 -3.46 6.49
C TYR A 49 10.73 -2.09 6.55
N VAL A 50 11.95 -2.03 7.09
CA VAL A 50 12.75 -0.81 7.19
C VAL A 50 13.90 -0.89 6.20
N ASN A 51 13.98 0.07 5.29
CA ASN A 51 14.96 0.10 4.20
C ASN A 51 16.12 1.09 4.45
N SER A 52 16.30 1.57 5.70
CA SER A 52 17.29 2.60 6.05
C SER A 52 18.70 2.24 5.62
N ARG A 53 19.09 0.97 5.76
CA ARG A 53 20.40 0.47 5.33
C ARG A 53 20.62 0.62 3.82
N ALA A 54 19.66 0.19 3.00
CA ALA A 54 19.76 0.33 1.54
C ALA A 54 19.85 1.80 1.11
N ARG A 55 19.10 2.69 1.79
CA ARG A 55 19.16 4.13 1.52
C ARG A 55 20.52 4.74 1.84
N ARG A 56 21.14 4.30 2.94
CA ARG A 56 22.37 4.88 3.45
C ARG A 56 23.62 4.31 2.75
N ASP A 57 23.65 3.01 2.54
CA ASP A 57 24.84 2.30 2.04
C ASP A 57 24.86 2.22 0.50
N LEU A 58 23.70 2.24 -0.15
CA LEU A 58 23.58 2.12 -1.62
C LEU A 58 23.09 3.40 -2.28
N ASN A 59 22.87 4.48 -1.51
CA ASN A 59 22.19 5.70 -1.95
C ASN A 59 20.86 5.43 -2.69
N TRP A 60 20.22 4.31 -2.37
CA TRP A 60 18.98 3.89 -3.02
C TRP A 60 17.81 4.74 -2.53
N ARG A 61 16.94 5.19 -3.44
CA ARG A 61 15.76 6.02 -3.10
C ARG A 61 14.50 5.44 -3.76
N PRO A 62 13.44 5.15 -2.99
CA PRO A 62 12.20 4.68 -3.59
C PRO A 62 11.58 5.80 -4.43
N ARG A 63 11.23 5.48 -5.68
CA ARG A 63 10.51 6.40 -6.57
C ARG A 63 9.06 6.61 -6.16
N PHE A 64 8.47 5.63 -5.49
CA PHE A 64 7.06 5.64 -5.09
C PHE A 64 6.91 5.25 -3.62
N ASP A 65 6.08 6.00 -2.92
CA ASP A 65 5.56 5.70 -1.58
C ASP A 65 4.04 5.93 -1.56
N LEU A 66 3.40 5.71 -0.40
CA LEU A 66 1.96 5.86 -0.23
C LEU A 66 1.46 7.27 -0.58
N ASN A 67 2.19 8.31 -0.17
CA ASN A 67 1.80 9.69 -0.43
C ASN A 67 1.98 10.05 -1.91
N ALA A 68 3.04 9.57 -2.56
CA ALA A 68 3.25 9.76 -4.00
C ALA A 68 2.13 9.12 -4.82
N VAL A 69 1.70 7.91 -4.45
CA VAL A 69 0.57 7.22 -5.09
C VAL A 69 -0.73 7.97 -4.81
N ALA A 70 -0.99 8.36 -3.56
CA ALA A 70 -2.18 9.12 -3.18
C ALA A 70 -2.25 10.47 -3.93
N ALA A 71 -1.15 11.19 -4.05
CA ALA A 71 -1.09 12.46 -4.77
C ALA A 71 -1.36 12.32 -6.28
N ARG A 72 -0.97 11.20 -6.90
CA ARG A 72 -1.34 10.90 -8.30
C ARG A 72 -2.84 10.65 -8.41
N LEU A 73 -3.37 9.80 -7.54
CA LEU A 73 -4.80 9.48 -7.51
C LEU A 73 -5.65 10.73 -7.24
N ALA A 74 -5.25 11.59 -6.31
CA ALA A 74 -5.94 12.86 -6.02
C ALA A 74 -6.05 13.77 -7.25
N ARG A 75 -5.08 13.71 -8.17
CA ARG A 75 -5.07 14.43 -9.45
C ARG A 75 -5.79 13.69 -10.59
N GLY A 76 -6.51 12.61 -10.29
CA GLY A 76 -7.16 11.76 -11.29
C GLY A 76 -6.18 10.96 -12.17
N GLN A 77 -4.90 10.90 -11.80
CA GLN A 77 -3.89 10.21 -12.61
C GLN A 77 -3.87 8.72 -12.31
N SER A 78 -3.66 7.91 -13.35
CA SER A 78 -3.48 6.47 -13.22
C SER A 78 -2.25 6.11 -12.39
N VAL A 79 -2.36 5.02 -11.61
CA VAL A 79 -1.24 4.37 -10.91
C VAL A 79 -0.55 3.32 -11.77
N HIS A 80 -1.14 2.95 -12.91
CA HIS A 80 -0.56 2.01 -13.85
C HIS A 80 0.63 2.65 -14.57
N THR A 81 1.71 1.89 -14.70
CA THR A 81 2.84 2.23 -15.56
C THR A 81 2.53 1.84 -17.01
N PRO A 82 3.24 2.38 -18.02
CA PRO A 82 3.06 1.94 -19.40
C PRO A 82 3.19 0.42 -19.57
N LEU A 83 4.15 -0.20 -18.87
CA LEU A 83 4.33 -1.65 -18.87
C LEU A 83 3.12 -2.38 -18.26
N SER A 84 2.57 -1.88 -17.14
CA SER A 84 1.36 -2.45 -16.52
C SER A 84 0.14 -2.38 -17.44
N GLN A 85 0.04 -1.33 -18.26
CA GLN A 85 -1.05 -1.20 -19.23
C GLN A 85 -0.87 -2.17 -20.40
N LEU A 86 0.36 -2.32 -20.90
CA LEU A 86 0.69 -3.23 -22.00
C LEU A 86 0.47 -4.69 -21.63
N VAL A 87 0.93 -5.11 -20.44
CA VAL A 87 0.81 -6.49 -19.97
C VAL A 87 -0.64 -6.82 -19.56
N GLY A 88 -1.39 -5.82 -19.08
CA GLY A 88 -2.78 -6.00 -18.66
C GLY A 88 -2.92 -6.87 -17.40
N SER A 89 -4.07 -7.54 -17.27
CA SER A 89 -4.33 -8.48 -16.17
C SER A 89 -4.52 -9.90 -16.73
N LYS A 90 -3.84 -10.87 -16.14
CA LYS A 90 -4.07 -12.29 -16.42
C LYS A 90 -5.04 -12.84 -15.39
N ALA A 91 -6.20 -13.30 -15.85
CA ALA A 91 -7.12 -14.03 -14.99
C ALA A 91 -6.54 -15.41 -14.68
N TYR A 92 -6.56 -15.80 -13.42
CA TYR A 92 -6.40 -17.20 -13.04
C TYR A 92 -7.74 -17.90 -13.28
N ALA A 93 -7.74 -18.99 -14.05
CA ALA A 93 -8.93 -19.80 -14.23
C ALA A 93 -9.47 -20.24 -12.86
N HIS A 94 -10.77 -20.08 -12.65
CA HIS A 94 -11.47 -20.42 -11.40
C HIS A 94 -11.01 -19.64 -10.14
N SER A 95 -10.38 -18.46 -10.29
CA SER A 95 -9.98 -17.61 -9.16
C SER A 95 -10.37 -16.15 -9.37
N SER A 96 -11.05 -15.57 -8.39
CA SER A 96 -11.40 -14.14 -8.32
C SER A 96 -10.26 -13.26 -7.78
N TYR A 97 -9.09 -13.81 -7.47
CA TYR A 97 -7.98 -13.07 -6.85
C TYR A 97 -7.49 -11.91 -7.73
N HIS A 98 -7.53 -12.06 -9.06
CA HIS A 98 -7.18 -11.00 -10.00
C HIS A 98 -8.08 -9.75 -9.93
N ARG A 99 -9.25 -9.85 -9.27
CA ARG A 99 -10.17 -8.73 -8.99
C ARG A 99 -9.97 -8.11 -7.61
N GLY A 100 -8.95 -8.53 -6.86
CA GLY A 100 -8.71 -8.06 -5.50
C GLY A 100 -9.68 -8.62 -4.45
N VAL A 101 -10.47 -9.63 -4.80
CA VAL A 101 -11.36 -10.34 -3.86
C VAL A 101 -10.61 -11.57 -3.36
N PHE A 102 -10.25 -11.56 -2.06
CA PHE A 102 -9.66 -12.71 -1.40
C PHE A 102 -10.74 -13.42 -0.57
N ALA A 103 -11.22 -14.56 -1.06
CA ALA A 103 -12.12 -15.45 -0.33
C ALA A 103 -11.39 -16.79 -0.14
N PRO A 104 -10.68 -17.00 0.98
CA PRO A 104 -10.08 -18.29 1.24
C PRO A 104 -11.20 -19.32 1.42
N ALA A 105 -11.06 -20.49 0.81
CA ALA A 105 -11.97 -21.61 1.07
C ALA A 105 -11.97 -21.88 2.59
N ARG A 106 -13.15 -21.97 3.20
CA ARG A 106 -13.26 -22.45 4.58
C ARG A 106 -12.76 -23.90 4.62
N PRO A 107 -12.04 -24.30 5.69
CA PRO A 107 -11.61 -25.68 5.87
C PRO A 107 -12.80 -26.64 5.92
#